data_AF-A0A957LJ62-F1
#
_entry.id   AF-A0A957LJ62-F1
#
_cell.length_a   1.000
_cell.length_b   1.000
_cell.length_c   1.000
_cell.angle_alpha   90.00
_cell.angle_beta   90.00
_cell.angle_gamma   90.00
#
_symmetry.space_group_name_H-M   'P 1'
#
loop_
_entity.id
_entity.type
_entity.pdbx_description
1 polymer ?
#
loop_
_entity_poly.entity_id
_entity_poly.type
_entity_poly.pdbx_seq_one_letter_code
_entity_poly.pdbx_strand_id
1 'polypeptide(L)'
;SALRAAQLLPFNQEAWRAGYTVTNVEQLEQLALVNVTWTVDGLEQQRIFFYEQTSSGLKQRPSASVFWGQPQTITQPWGKMVVYETDAIWAEQFSQTVSEAAAYLCGQNCPPLNLIIAPDYTQTAVPQHIAFPSPRIWGLDTEGQPSIFYWQLLQQQLKAYYAPDPIRFAVPQIQLSTYKEIAQQFMAQNPTIQVELVPLETLPANPVELLTAVDGAAITPAEQMLAAGLVYDLTYFANTDAQFKQGDFYEQMWQGAWWQGRMWFVPQFGDLSLIYYDPQAYQDAGLPEPSLRWTWQEMQQDAAVLLTLPHIDWGIVDIDRDLLFSYAYNHGNHCEDAVTVRCNRRLSVDDVTAALTFYQEMQGIIPDTTNLEPIARESRLLTLVSPSGEGVALWVNEPIEYEHHFQQRSAGVLPFPGSDRFDGVTPLWIEGSVISAATTQPRVVWEWLKFVSFQYPVRTTRLIPARPSVAKAAQYWYTLPKPLDDAMRTAFTFAR
;
A
#
# COMPACT_ATOMS: atom_id res chain seq x y z
N SER A 1 -13.15 -16.76 -2.37
CA SER A 1 -13.43 -15.92 -1.19
C SER A 1 -13.97 -14.58 -1.66
N ALA A 2 -14.83 -13.93 -0.89
CA ALA A 2 -15.42 -12.62 -1.23
C ALA A 2 -14.35 -11.56 -1.56
N LEU A 3 -13.23 -11.57 -0.81
CA LEU A 3 -12.08 -10.71 -1.07
C LEU A 3 -11.55 -10.83 -2.51
N ARG A 4 -11.35 -12.04 -3.03
CA ARG A 4 -10.83 -12.20 -4.41
C ARG A 4 -11.79 -11.66 -5.46
N ALA A 5 -13.10 -11.76 -5.22
CA ALA A 5 -14.11 -11.25 -6.12
C ALA A 5 -14.21 -9.72 -6.07
N ALA A 6 -14.10 -9.12 -4.88
CA ALA A 6 -14.01 -7.67 -4.71
C ALA A 6 -12.75 -7.09 -5.40
N GLN A 7 -11.71 -7.89 -5.56
CA GLN A 7 -10.46 -7.49 -6.20
C GLN A 7 -10.44 -7.67 -7.72
N LEU A 8 -11.60 -7.90 -8.34
CA LEU A 8 -11.77 -7.89 -9.79
C LEU A 8 -12.01 -6.45 -10.27
N LEU A 9 -11.68 -6.17 -11.53
CA LEU A 9 -12.09 -4.92 -12.20
C LEU A 9 -13.63 -4.78 -12.18
N PRO A 10 -14.21 -3.57 -12.16
CA PRO A 10 -15.64 -3.35 -11.95
C PRO A 10 -16.57 -4.22 -12.82
N PHE A 11 -16.34 -4.26 -14.13
CA PHE A 11 -17.10 -5.10 -15.06
C PHE A 11 -17.00 -6.61 -14.74
N ASN A 12 -15.84 -7.06 -14.29
CA ASN A 12 -15.64 -8.44 -13.84
C ASN A 12 -16.35 -8.71 -12.51
N GLN A 13 -16.48 -7.71 -11.63
CA GLN A 13 -17.28 -7.83 -10.40
C GLN A 13 -18.76 -7.95 -10.72
N GLU A 14 -19.28 -7.13 -11.64
CA GLU A 14 -20.68 -7.20 -12.09
C GLU A 14 -21.00 -8.56 -12.70
N ALA A 15 -20.16 -9.02 -13.62
CA ALA A 15 -20.30 -10.34 -14.23
C ALA A 15 -20.21 -11.46 -13.17
N TRP A 16 -19.31 -11.34 -12.18
CA TRP A 16 -19.22 -12.29 -11.08
C TRP A 16 -20.49 -12.29 -10.21
N ARG A 17 -21.08 -11.12 -9.92
CA ARG A 17 -22.32 -10.97 -9.13
C ARG A 17 -23.54 -11.48 -9.88
N ALA A 18 -23.62 -11.23 -11.18
CA ALA A 18 -24.68 -11.73 -12.06
C ALA A 18 -24.66 -13.26 -12.15
N GLY A 19 -23.48 -13.86 -11.97
CA GLY A 19 -23.25 -15.29 -12.10
C GLY A 19 -23.07 -15.69 -13.56
N TYR A 20 -22.19 -16.66 -13.78
CA TYR A 20 -21.91 -17.19 -15.10
C TYR A 20 -22.76 -18.42 -15.39
N THR A 21 -23.34 -18.46 -16.59
CA THR A 21 -23.92 -19.69 -17.15
C THR A 21 -22.93 -20.30 -18.13
N VAL A 22 -22.49 -21.53 -17.88
CA VAL A 22 -21.62 -22.26 -18.82
C VAL A 22 -22.46 -22.66 -20.03
N THR A 23 -22.05 -22.21 -21.23
CA THR A 23 -22.74 -22.52 -22.48
C THR A 23 -22.05 -23.61 -23.28
N ASN A 24 -20.71 -23.67 -23.22
CA ASN A 24 -19.92 -24.67 -23.91
C ASN A 24 -18.60 -24.93 -23.17
N VAL A 25 -18.11 -26.17 -23.22
CA VAL A 25 -16.79 -26.55 -22.72
C VAL A 25 -16.07 -27.32 -23.83
N GLU A 26 -14.95 -26.79 -24.29
CA GLU A 26 -14.11 -27.39 -25.32
C GLU A 26 -12.76 -27.79 -24.73
N GLN A 27 -12.28 -29.00 -25.05
CA GLN A 27 -10.95 -29.45 -24.65
C GLN A 27 -9.93 -29.06 -25.72
N LEU A 28 -8.89 -28.34 -25.32
CA LEU A 28 -7.73 -27.99 -26.15
C LEU A 28 -6.45 -28.43 -25.43
N GLU A 29 -5.87 -29.55 -25.87
CA GLU A 29 -4.72 -30.19 -25.21
C GLU A 29 -4.99 -30.47 -23.71
N GLN A 30 -4.23 -29.86 -22.79
CA GLN A 30 -4.40 -29.98 -21.34
C GLN A 30 -5.33 -28.89 -20.75
N LEU A 31 -5.91 -28.05 -21.61
CA LEU A 31 -6.77 -26.96 -21.23
C LEU A 31 -8.25 -27.26 -21.55
N ALA A 32 -9.13 -26.79 -20.68
CA ALA A 32 -10.55 -26.67 -20.93
C ALA A 32 -10.90 -25.19 -21.17
N LEU A 33 -11.45 -24.90 -22.34
CA LEU A 33 -11.97 -23.60 -22.74
C LEU A 33 -13.45 -23.59 -22.37
N VAL A 34 -13.81 -22.77 -21.40
CA VAL A 34 -15.16 -22.70 -20.85
C VAL A 34 -15.78 -21.40 -21.34
N ASN A 35 -16.72 -21.50 -22.29
CA ASN A 35 -17.53 -20.37 -22.70
C ASN A 35 -18.62 -20.15 -21.66
N VAL A 36 -18.75 -18.90 -21.24
CA VAL A 36 -19.77 -18.50 -20.28
C VAL A 36 -20.55 -17.31 -20.79
N THR A 37 -21.83 -17.24 -20.41
CA THR A 37 -22.69 -16.08 -20.61
C THR A 37 -23.13 -15.48 -19.28
N TRP A 38 -23.44 -14.18 -19.31
CA TRP A 38 -24.11 -13.46 -18.23
C TRP A 38 -24.92 -12.30 -18.81
N THR A 39 -25.80 -11.71 -18.02
CA THR A 39 -26.57 -10.53 -18.43
C THR A 39 -26.24 -9.35 -17.53
N VAL A 40 -25.97 -8.20 -18.14
CA VAL A 40 -25.77 -6.91 -17.46
C VAL A 40 -26.58 -5.85 -18.21
N ASP A 41 -27.36 -5.05 -17.49
CA ASP A 41 -28.25 -4.03 -18.05
C ASP A 41 -29.18 -4.53 -19.19
N GLY A 42 -29.63 -5.78 -19.09
CA GLY A 42 -30.50 -6.41 -20.09
C GLY A 42 -29.79 -6.85 -21.37
N LEU A 43 -28.46 -6.68 -21.46
CA LEU A 43 -27.63 -7.15 -22.56
C LEU A 43 -26.94 -8.46 -22.17
N GLU A 44 -27.15 -9.50 -22.97
CA GLU A 44 -26.41 -10.75 -22.83
C GLU A 44 -24.98 -10.56 -23.32
N GLN A 45 -24.04 -11.13 -22.60
CA GLN A 45 -22.61 -11.06 -22.85
C GLN A 45 -22.03 -12.46 -22.78
N GLN A 46 -20.93 -12.71 -23.52
CA GLN A 46 -20.21 -13.97 -23.46
C GLN A 46 -18.69 -13.77 -23.38
N ARG A 47 -17.99 -14.73 -22.76
CA ARG A 47 -16.52 -14.74 -22.70
C ARG A 47 -15.97 -16.15 -22.47
N ILE A 48 -14.67 -16.28 -22.59
CA ILE A 48 -13.93 -17.54 -22.41
C ILE A 48 -13.12 -17.52 -21.13
N PHE A 49 -13.20 -18.60 -20.36
CA PHE A 49 -12.26 -18.92 -19.30
C PHE A 49 -11.35 -20.08 -19.72
N PHE A 50 -10.09 -20.00 -19.30
CA PHE A 50 -9.14 -21.08 -19.49
C PHE A 50 -8.93 -21.81 -18.17
N TYR A 51 -9.06 -23.13 -18.20
CA TYR A 51 -8.74 -24.00 -17.06
C TYR A 51 -7.71 -25.04 -17.50
N GLU A 52 -6.74 -25.31 -16.65
CA GLU A 52 -5.80 -26.41 -16.84
C GLU A 52 -6.14 -27.54 -15.88
N GLN A 53 -6.11 -28.78 -16.38
CA GLN A 53 -6.28 -29.94 -15.54
C GLN A 53 -4.97 -30.25 -14.79
N THR A 54 -5.02 -30.17 -13.46
CA THR A 54 -3.89 -30.50 -12.57
C THR A 54 -4.20 -31.75 -11.75
N SER A 55 -3.20 -32.34 -11.10
CA SER A 55 -3.40 -33.46 -10.16
C SER A 55 -4.33 -33.13 -9.00
N SER A 56 -4.46 -31.85 -8.65
CA SER A 56 -5.35 -31.33 -7.60
C SER A 56 -6.73 -30.84 -8.12
N GLY A 57 -7.04 -31.05 -9.40
CA GLY A 57 -8.28 -30.58 -10.04
C GLY A 57 -8.05 -29.48 -11.08
N LEU A 58 -9.12 -28.76 -11.45
CA LEU A 58 -9.05 -27.68 -12.44
C LEU A 58 -8.47 -26.40 -11.82
N LYS A 59 -7.45 -25.83 -12.46
CA LYS A 59 -6.84 -24.55 -12.09
C LYS A 59 -7.11 -23.52 -13.19
N GLN A 60 -7.78 -22.43 -12.84
CA GLN A 60 -7.99 -21.34 -13.79
C GLN A 60 -6.65 -20.72 -14.20
N ARG A 61 -6.48 -20.46 -15.50
CA ARG A 61 -5.33 -19.79 -16.09
C ARG A 61 -5.78 -18.44 -16.68
N PRO A 62 -4.95 -17.39 -16.59
CA PRO A 62 -5.30 -16.08 -17.13
C PRO A 62 -5.27 -16.05 -18.66
N SER A 63 -4.58 -17.01 -19.29
CA SER A 63 -4.37 -17.10 -20.74
C SER A 63 -4.06 -18.54 -21.17
N ALA A 64 -4.15 -18.80 -22.48
CA ALA A 64 -3.83 -20.07 -23.12
C ALA A 64 -3.08 -19.80 -24.43
N SER A 65 -1.74 -19.87 -24.44
CA SER A 65 -0.92 -19.50 -25.60
C SER A 65 -1.31 -20.23 -26.90
N VAL A 66 -1.64 -21.52 -26.81
CA VAL A 66 -2.09 -22.34 -27.95
C VAL A 66 -3.39 -21.82 -28.57
N PHE A 67 -4.30 -21.25 -27.77
CA PHE A 67 -5.56 -20.69 -28.25
C PHE A 67 -5.37 -19.37 -29.00
N TRP A 68 -4.41 -18.55 -28.60
CA TRP A 68 -4.23 -17.20 -29.15
C TRP A 68 -3.47 -17.18 -30.48
N GLY A 69 -2.59 -18.16 -30.70
CA GLY A 69 -1.70 -18.19 -31.86
C GLY A 69 -0.58 -17.16 -31.75
N GLN A 70 0.06 -16.83 -32.86
CA GLN A 70 1.19 -15.89 -32.87
C GLN A 70 0.73 -14.42 -32.79
N PRO A 71 1.47 -13.54 -32.09
CA PRO A 71 1.21 -12.12 -32.13
C PRO A 71 1.62 -11.53 -33.49
N GLN A 72 0.79 -10.65 -34.01
CA GLN A 72 1.02 -9.88 -35.24
C GLN A 72 1.14 -8.40 -34.88
N THR A 73 2.18 -7.75 -35.43
CA THR A 73 2.37 -6.31 -35.26
C THR A 73 1.90 -5.56 -36.51
N ILE A 74 0.97 -4.64 -36.32
CA ILE A 74 0.40 -3.79 -37.37
C ILE A 74 0.89 -2.37 -37.12
N THR A 75 1.48 -1.73 -38.14
CA THR A 75 1.93 -0.34 -38.05
C THR A 75 0.83 0.58 -38.55
N GLN A 76 0.54 1.64 -37.80
CA GLN A 76 -0.46 2.64 -38.08
C GLN A 76 0.15 4.06 -37.99
N PRO A 77 -0.49 5.09 -38.57
CA PRO A 77 0.00 6.47 -38.43
C PRO A 77 0.14 6.93 -36.97
N TRP A 78 -0.72 6.45 -36.07
CA TRP A 78 -0.68 6.75 -34.64
C TRP A 78 0.32 5.88 -33.84
N GLY A 79 0.94 4.87 -34.45
CA GLY A 79 1.92 4.01 -33.78
C GLY A 79 1.83 2.53 -34.18
N LYS A 80 1.80 1.62 -33.21
CA LYS A 80 1.78 0.17 -33.45
C LYS A 80 0.66 -0.50 -32.68
N MET A 81 0.09 -1.53 -33.28
CA MET A 81 -0.83 -2.45 -32.64
C MET A 81 -0.25 -3.86 -32.63
N VAL A 82 -0.32 -4.53 -31.49
CA VAL A 82 -0.09 -5.97 -31.39
C VAL A 82 -1.44 -6.64 -31.17
N VAL A 83 -1.77 -7.59 -32.03
CA VAL A 83 -2.99 -8.41 -31.98
C VAL A 83 -2.62 -9.87 -32.21
N TYR A 84 -3.29 -10.80 -31.54
CA TYR A 84 -3.05 -12.23 -31.71
C TYR A 84 -3.88 -12.79 -32.87
N GLU A 85 -3.43 -13.87 -33.51
CA GLU A 85 -4.10 -14.50 -34.67
C GLU A 85 -5.61 -14.67 -34.45
N THR A 86 -6.01 -15.12 -33.26
CA THR A 86 -7.42 -15.36 -32.90
C THR A 86 -8.28 -14.09 -32.84
N ASP A 87 -7.66 -12.92 -32.69
CA ASP A 87 -8.31 -11.61 -32.66
C ASP A 87 -8.03 -10.76 -33.91
N ALA A 88 -7.27 -11.28 -34.88
CA ALA A 88 -6.91 -10.56 -36.10
C ALA A 88 -8.13 -10.11 -36.91
N ILE A 89 -9.26 -10.80 -36.76
CA ILE A 89 -10.56 -10.45 -37.36
C ILE A 89 -11.06 -9.04 -36.97
N TRP A 90 -10.64 -8.51 -35.82
CA TRP A 90 -11.04 -7.18 -35.34
C TRP A 90 -9.95 -6.13 -35.51
N ALA A 91 -8.82 -6.47 -36.13
CA ALA A 91 -7.68 -5.58 -36.25
C ALA A 91 -8.02 -4.25 -36.96
N GLU A 92 -8.85 -4.30 -38.01
CA GLU A 92 -9.29 -3.10 -38.72
C GLU A 92 -10.19 -2.21 -37.84
N GLN A 93 -11.14 -2.81 -37.11
CA GLN A 93 -12.02 -2.10 -36.17
C GLN A 93 -11.22 -1.42 -35.06
N PHE A 94 -10.23 -2.10 -34.48
CA PHE A 94 -9.32 -1.48 -33.49
C PHE A 94 -8.53 -0.33 -34.10
N SER A 95 -7.97 -0.54 -35.30
CA SER A 95 -7.17 0.48 -35.98
C SER A 95 -7.97 1.74 -36.27
N GLN A 96 -9.22 1.59 -36.73
CA GLN A 96 -10.14 2.69 -36.96
C GLN A 96 -10.49 3.41 -35.66
N THR A 97 -10.89 2.67 -34.63
CA THR A 97 -11.24 3.19 -33.30
C THR A 97 -10.13 4.07 -32.73
N VAL A 98 -8.88 3.61 -32.78
CA VAL A 98 -7.72 4.37 -32.28
C VAL A 98 -7.43 5.58 -33.15
N SER A 99 -7.56 5.46 -34.48
CA SER A 99 -7.33 6.57 -35.40
C SER A 99 -8.34 7.71 -35.19
N GLU A 100 -9.61 7.36 -35.00
CA GLU A 100 -10.68 8.31 -34.70
C GLU A 100 -10.45 8.98 -33.34
N ALA A 101 -10.10 8.21 -32.31
CA ALA A 101 -9.78 8.74 -30.99
C ALA A 101 -8.57 9.69 -31.04
N ALA A 102 -7.48 9.30 -31.69
CA ALA A 102 -6.30 10.15 -31.85
C ALA A 102 -6.64 11.46 -32.58
N ALA A 103 -7.33 11.37 -33.73
CA ALA A 103 -7.74 12.54 -34.50
C ALA A 103 -8.63 13.50 -33.69
N TYR A 104 -9.54 12.96 -32.88
CA TYR A 104 -10.46 13.74 -32.04
C TYR A 104 -9.79 14.36 -30.82
N LEU A 105 -8.95 13.60 -30.10
CA LEU A 105 -8.44 13.99 -28.77
C LEU A 105 -7.17 14.84 -28.82
N CYS A 106 -6.28 14.60 -29.79
CA CYS A 106 -4.96 15.27 -29.86
C CYS A 106 -4.57 15.75 -31.26
N GLY A 107 -5.34 15.42 -32.30
CA GLY A 107 -5.14 15.91 -33.65
C GLY A 107 -3.76 15.56 -34.21
N GLN A 108 -3.01 16.56 -34.69
CA GLN A 108 -1.68 16.35 -35.29
C GLN A 108 -0.55 16.14 -34.26
N ASN A 109 -0.80 16.41 -32.98
CA ASN A 109 0.22 16.37 -31.92
C ASN A 109 0.09 15.13 -31.02
N CYS A 110 -0.49 14.05 -31.53
CA CYS A 110 -0.68 12.84 -30.74
C CYS A 110 0.66 12.16 -30.42
N PRO A 111 0.94 11.85 -29.14
CA PRO A 111 2.07 10.98 -28.82
C PRO A 111 1.86 9.60 -29.48
N PRO A 112 2.94 8.94 -29.94
CA PRO A 112 2.82 7.61 -30.53
C PRO A 112 2.28 6.62 -29.50
N LEU A 113 1.44 5.68 -29.93
CA LEU A 113 0.84 4.65 -29.08
C LEU A 113 1.25 3.25 -29.55
N ASN A 114 1.66 2.41 -28.60
CA ASN A 114 1.80 0.96 -28.77
C ASN A 114 0.61 0.28 -28.05
N LEU A 115 -0.43 -0.05 -28.81
CA LEU A 115 -1.60 -0.77 -28.30
C LEU A 115 -1.34 -2.28 -28.38
N ILE A 116 -1.59 -3.01 -27.30
CA ILE A 116 -1.53 -4.46 -27.25
C ILE A 116 -2.92 -4.96 -26.89
N ILE A 117 -3.56 -5.69 -27.81
CA ILE A 117 -4.74 -6.50 -27.50
C ILE A 117 -4.24 -7.77 -26.83
N ALA A 118 -4.23 -7.74 -25.49
CA ALA A 118 -3.54 -8.68 -24.64
C ALA A 118 -4.35 -9.99 -24.47
N PRO A 119 -3.67 -11.15 -24.42
CA PRO A 119 -4.31 -12.45 -24.26
C PRO A 119 -4.66 -12.76 -22.80
N ASP A 120 -4.58 -11.76 -21.91
CA ASP A 120 -4.81 -11.82 -20.47
C ASP A 120 -5.27 -10.45 -19.94
N TYR A 121 -5.39 -10.34 -18.61
CA TYR A 121 -5.80 -9.12 -17.90
C TYR A 121 -4.61 -8.27 -17.43
N THR A 122 -3.39 -8.55 -17.92
CA THR A 122 -2.21 -7.82 -17.48
C THR A 122 -2.27 -6.39 -17.97
N GLN A 123 -1.85 -5.47 -17.12
CA GLN A 123 -1.74 -4.05 -17.45
C GLN A 123 -0.28 -3.64 -17.47
N THR A 124 0.00 -2.44 -17.95
CA THR A 124 1.37 -1.97 -18.08
C THR A 124 1.48 -0.50 -17.73
N ALA A 125 2.56 -0.15 -17.03
CA ALA A 125 2.99 1.22 -16.80
C ALA A 125 4.12 1.63 -17.77
N VAL A 126 4.44 0.79 -18.77
CA VAL A 126 5.45 1.15 -19.78
C VAL A 126 4.98 2.40 -20.53
N PRO A 127 5.81 3.47 -20.61
CA PRO A 127 5.45 4.67 -21.35
C PRO A 127 5.04 4.34 -22.77
N GLN A 128 4.03 5.07 -23.28
CA GLN A 128 3.49 4.89 -24.63
C GLN A 128 2.80 3.55 -24.91
N HIS A 129 2.60 2.68 -23.92
CA HIS A 129 1.93 1.40 -24.11
C HIS A 129 0.55 1.40 -23.44
N ILE A 130 -0.40 0.76 -24.11
CA ILE A 130 -1.67 0.32 -23.51
C ILE A 130 -1.75 -1.18 -23.73
N ALA A 131 -1.79 -1.95 -22.64
CA ALA A 131 -2.16 -3.36 -22.69
C ALA A 131 -3.64 -3.46 -22.33
N PHE A 132 -4.46 -3.87 -23.30
CA PHE A 132 -5.90 -3.93 -23.17
C PHE A 132 -6.38 -5.36 -23.43
N PRO A 133 -7.16 -5.98 -22.52
CA PRO A 133 -7.51 -7.39 -22.65
C PRO A 133 -8.27 -7.66 -23.95
N SER A 134 -8.11 -8.86 -24.50
CA SER A 134 -8.89 -9.32 -25.66
C SER A 134 -10.40 -9.27 -25.37
N PRO A 135 -11.24 -8.93 -26.37
CA PRO A 135 -12.69 -9.03 -26.25
C PRO A 135 -13.17 -10.41 -25.80
N ARG A 136 -12.45 -11.48 -26.16
CA ARG A 136 -12.85 -12.87 -25.86
C ARG A 136 -12.76 -13.22 -24.39
N ILE A 137 -11.86 -12.59 -23.65
CA ILE A 137 -11.74 -12.77 -22.20
C ILE A 137 -12.48 -11.67 -21.43
N TRP A 138 -12.69 -10.52 -22.05
CA TRP A 138 -13.42 -9.43 -21.42
C TRP A 138 -14.93 -9.59 -21.56
N GLY A 139 -15.45 -9.51 -22.79
CA GLY A 139 -16.86 -9.64 -23.14
C GLY A 139 -17.15 -9.43 -24.63
N LEU A 140 -17.91 -10.36 -25.20
CA LEU A 140 -18.50 -10.31 -26.53
C LEU A 140 -20.03 -10.19 -26.42
N ASP A 141 -20.68 -9.69 -27.46
CA ASP A 141 -22.14 -9.75 -27.61
C ASP A 141 -22.63 -11.13 -28.08
N THR A 142 -23.94 -11.26 -28.32
CA THR A 142 -24.57 -12.53 -28.75
C THR A 142 -24.14 -12.97 -30.14
N GLU A 143 -23.66 -12.06 -30.98
CA GLU A 143 -23.14 -12.30 -32.32
C GLU A 143 -21.63 -12.64 -32.30
N GLY A 144 -21.02 -12.63 -31.12
CA GLY A 144 -19.60 -12.90 -30.92
C GLY A 144 -18.70 -11.74 -31.32
N GLN A 145 -19.21 -10.51 -31.45
CA GLN A 145 -18.42 -9.29 -31.66
C GLN A 145 -18.01 -8.67 -30.32
N PRO A 146 -16.96 -7.82 -30.27
CA PRO A 146 -16.60 -7.10 -29.05
C PRO A 146 -17.78 -6.26 -28.59
N SER A 147 -18.17 -6.43 -27.33
CA SER A 147 -19.42 -5.84 -26.85
C SER A 147 -19.34 -4.31 -26.74
N ILE A 148 -20.50 -3.66 -26.61
CA ILE A 148 -20.55 -2.20 -26.42
C ILE A 148 -19.75 -1.76 -25.18
N PHE A 149 -19.77 -2.54 -24.10
CA PHE A 149 -19.01 -2.26 -22.88
C PHE A 149 -17.50 -2.36 -23.11
N TYR A 150 -17.07 -3.30 -23.96
CA TYR A 150 -15.66 -3.41 -24.36
C TYR A 150 -15.18 -2.14 -25.07
N TRP A 151 -15.93 -1.68 -26.07
CA TRP A 151 -15.58 -0.49 -26.83
C TRP A 151 -15.60 0.78 -25.98
N GLN A 152 -16.58 0.94 -25.09
CA GLN A 152 -16.65 2.06 -24.15
C GLN A 152 -15.40 2.11 -23.27
N LEU A 153 -14.95 0.96 -22.76
CA LEU A 153 -13.76 0.89 -21.92
C LEU A 153 -12.47 1.18 -22.71
N LEU A 154 -12.35 0.67 -23.95
CA LEU A 154 -11.20 1.01 -24.80
C LEU A 154 -11.14 2.51 -25.09
N GLN A 155 -12.27 3.13 -25.44
CA GLN A 155 -12.38 4.56 -25.67
C GLN A 155 -11.98 5.37 -24.42
N GLN A 156 -12.38 4.92 -23.24
CA GLN A 156 -11.97 5.53 -21.98
C GLN A 156 -10.46 5.43 -21.74
N GLN A 157 -9.83 4.29 -22.04
CA GLN A 157 -8.37 4.14 -21.93
C GLN A 157 -7.62 5.01 -22.95
N LEU A 158 -8.14 5.14 -24.17
CA LEU A 158 -7.57 6.03 -25.19
C LEU A 158 -7.72 7.50 -24.79
N LYS A 159 -8.85 7.89 -24.19
CA LYS A 159 -9.04 9.22 -23.60
C LYS A 159 -8.00 9.49 -22.51
N ALA A 160 -7.88 8.60 -21.54
CA ALA A 160 -6.89 8.69 -20.46
C ALA A 160 -5.43 8.71 -20.98
N TYR A 161 -5.19 8.18 -22.17
CA TYR A 161 -3.88 8.20 -22.80
C TYR A 161 -3.56 9.53 -23.49
N TYR A 162 -4.46 10.00 -24.35
CA TYR A 162 -4.21 11.15 -25.23
C TYR A 162 -4.58 12.49 -24.60
N ALA A 163 -5.64 12.53 -23.80
CA ALA A 163 -6.19 13.75 -23.21
C ALA A 163 -6.81 13.42 -21.85
N PRO A 164 -5.98 13.11 -20.84
CA PRO A 164 -6.48 12.72 -19.54
C PRO A 164 -7.27 13.85 -18.88
N ASP A 165 -8.36 13.50 -18.20
CA ASP A 165 -9.07 14.44 -17.34
C ASP A 165 -8.21 14.75 -16.10
N PRO A 166 -8.40 15.89 -15.42
CA PRO A 166 -7.72 16.15 -14.16
C PRO A 166 -7.97 15.04 -13.14
N ILE A 167 -6.88 14.52 -12.55
CA ILE A 167 -7.02 13.52 -11.47
C ILE A 167 -7.33 14.23 -10.16
N ARG A 168 -8.30 13.72 -9.43
CA ARG A 168 -8.64 14.19 -8.08
C ARG A 168 -7.87 13.35 -7.07
N PHE A 169 -6.93 13.96 -6.37
CA PHE A 169 -6.06 13.28 -5.42
C PHE A 169 -6.26 13.79 -4.00
N ALA A 170 -6.67 12.90 -3.09
CA ALA A 170 -6.95 13.28 -1.71
C ALA A 170 -5.67 13.32 -0.86
N VAL A 171 -5.51 14.38 -0.06
CA VAL A 171 -4.35 14.56 0.84
C VAL A 171 -4.81 15.07 2.20
N PRO A 172 -4.11 14.75 3.31
CA PRO A 172 -4.41 15.34 4.62
C PRO A 172 -4.37 16.87 4.53
N GLN A 173 -5.34 17.56 5.16
CA GLN A 173 -5.44 19.02 5.11
C GLN A 173 -4.15 19.70 5.59
N ILE A 174 -3.49 19.11 6.59
CA ILE A 174 -2.21 19.59 7.14
C ILE A 174 -1.06 19.51 6.12
N GLN A 175 -1.14 18.63 5.12
CA GLN A 175 -0.11 18.46 4.08
C GLN A 175 -0.47 19.18 2.77
N LEU A 176 -1.64 19.80 2.68
CA LEU A 176 -2.18 20.35 1.43
C LEU A 176 -1.28 21.41 0.77
N SER A 177 -0.67 22.31 1.55
CA SER A 177 0.24 23.34 1.02
C SER A 177 1.46 22.72 0.34
N THR A 178 2.09 21.74 1.01
CA THR A 178 3.26 21.05 0.49
C THR A 178 2.92 20.24 -0.76
N TYR A 179 1.77 19.56 -0.77
CA TYR A 179 1.31 18.83 -1.95
C TYR A 179 0.99 19.75 -3.13
N LYS A 180 0.54 20.99 -2.90
CA LYS A 180 0.35 21.97 -3.98
C LYS A 180 1.67 22.30 -4.69
N GLU A 181 2.76 22.46 -3.94
CA GLU A 181 4.08 22.70 -4.52
C GLU A 181 4.57 21.49 -5.32
N ILE A 182 4.39 20.27 -4.79
CA ILE A 182 4.72 19.01 -5.48
C ILE A 182 3.91 18.87 -6.77
N ALA A 183 2.60 19.13 -6.72
CA ALA A 183 1.71 19.05 -7.87
C ALA A 183 2.13 20.04 -8.96
N GLN A 184 2.49 21.28 -8.60
CA GLN A 184 3.00 22.26 -9.56
C GLN A 184 4.28 21.77 -10.28
N GLN A 185 5.21 21.18 -9.54
CA GLN A 185 6.44 20.61 -10.13
C GLN A 185 6.13 19.44 -11.07
N PHE A 186 5.22 18.56 -10.66
CA PHE A 186 4.80 17.42 -11.47
C PHE A 186 4.13 17.87 -12.78
N MET A 187 3.16 18.79 -12.70
CA MET A 187 2.44 19.30 -13.87
C MET A 187 3.35 20.08 -14.82
N ALA A 188 4.39 20.76 -14.30
CA ALA A 188 5.40 21.40 -15.14
C ALA A 188 6.24 20.37 -15.93
N GLN A 189 6.47 19.18 -15.37
CA GLN A 189 7.19 18.08 -16.04
C GLN A 189 6.26 17.22 -16.92
N ASN A 190 4.96 17.27 -16.67
CA ASN A 190 3.93 16.47 -17.34
C ASN A 190 2.77 17.39 -17.78
N PRO A 191 2.97 18.24 -18.80
CA PRO A 191 2.02 19.31 -19.15
C PRO A 191 0.64 18.81 -19.59
N THR A 192 0.52 17.54 -19.96
CA THR A 192 -0.76 16.90 -20.32
C THR A 192 -1.54 16.39 -19.11
N ILE A 193 -0.93 16.30 -17.92
CA ILE A 193 -1.57 15.79 -16.70
C ILE A 193 -1.89 16.96 -15.79
N GLN A 194 -3.11 16.97 -15.26
CA GLN A 194 -3.57 17.93 -14.26
C GLN A 194 -3.89 17.20 -12.95
N VAL A 195 -3.49 17.78 -11.81
CA VAL A 195 -3.72 17.22 -10.48
C VAL A 195 -4.54 18.20 -9.65
N GLU A 196 -5.75 17.79 -9.28
CA GLU A 196 -6.63 18.50 -8.38
C GLU A 196 -6.54 17.91 -6.98
N LEU A 197 -5.99 18.68 -6.04
CA LEU A 197 -5.84 18.22 -4.67
C LEU A 197 -7.14 18.44 -3.88
N VAL A 198 -7.61 17.40 -3.21
CA VAL A 198 -8.80 17.40 -2.37
C VAL A 198 -8.38 17.16 -0.91
N PRO A 199 -8.77 18.01 0.06
CA PRO A 199 -8.51 17.71 1.45
C PRO A 199 -9.30 16.47 1.90
N LEU A 200 -8.63 15.48 2.50
CA LEU A 200 -9.25 14.23 2.97
C LEU A 200 -10.44 14.49 3.91
N GLU A 201 -10.33 15.50 4.75
CA GLU A 201 -11.30 15.89 5.77
C GLU A 201 -12.60 16.45 5.17
N THR A 202 -12.60 16.77 3.86
CA THR A 202 -13.81 17.17 3.12
C THR A 202 -14.55 15.99 2.48
N LEU A 203 -13.97 14.80 2.53
CA LEU A 203 -14.54 13.58 1.97
C LEU A 203 -15.38 12.82 3.01
N PRO A 204 -16.22 11.87 2.58
CA PRO A 204 -16.94 10.99 3.51
C PRO A 204 -15.98 10.32 4.50
N ALA A 205 -16.30 10.40 5.79
CA ALA A 205 -15.51 9.74 6.84
C ALA A 205 -15.54 8.21 6.73
N ASN A 206 -16.55 7.64 6.04
CA ASN A 206 -16.62 6.22 5.78
C ASN A 206 -15.50 5.80 4.81
N PRO A 207 -14.53 4.97 5.25
CA PRO A 207 -13.41 4.51 4.41
C PRO A 207 -13.87 3.79 3.13
N VAL A 208 -15.05 3.17 3.15
CA VAL A 208 -15.62 2.48 1.99
C VAL A 208 -16.12 3.45 0.92
N GLU A 209 -16.54 4.65 1.31
CA GLU A 209 -17.07 5.67 0.38
C GLU A 209 -15.98 6.64 -0.10
N LEU A 210 -14.97 6.90 0.74
CA LEU A 210 -13.92 7.89 0.49
C LEU A 210 -13.27 7.73 -0.90
N LEU A 211 -12.81 6.53 -1.23
CA LEU A 211 -12.09 6.28 -2.49
C LEU A 211 -13.00 6.31 -3.72
N THR A 212 -14.31 6.26 -3.58
CA THR A 212 -15.23 6.38 -4.73
C THR A 212 -15.37 7.83 -5.22
N ALA A 213 -14.96 8.81 -4.41
CA ALA A 213 -15.08 10.23 -4.73
C ALA A 213 -13.83 10.84 -5.38
N VAL A 214 -12.72 10.09 -5.44
CA VAL A 214 -11.40 10.55 -5.88
C VAL A 214 -10.67 9.46 -6.68
N ASP A 215 -9.66 9.84 -7.46
CA ASP A 215 -8.86 8.92 -8.28
C ASP A 215 -7.75 8.23 -7.47
N GLY A 216 -7.32 8.85 -6.37
CA GLY A 216 -6.33 8.31 -5.45
C GLY A 216 -6.27 9.12 -4.16
N ALA A 217 -5.53 8.62 -3.18
CA ALA A 217 -5.40 9.28 -1.89
C ALA A 217 -4.04 8.98 -1.24
N ALA A 218 -3.48 9.95 -0.52
CA ALA A 218 -2.32 9.79 0.35
C ALA A 218 -2.74 9.16 1.68
N ILE A 219 -3.14 7.89 1.62
CA ILE A 219 -3.52 7.06 2.76
C ILE A 219 -2.97 5.65 2.58
N THR A 220 -2.68 4.98 3.70
CA THR A 220 -2.44 3.53 3.73
C THR A 220 -3.79 2.80 3.71
N PRO A 221 -3.99 1.78 2.84
CA PRO A 221 -5.28 1.13 2.71
C PRO A 221 -5.59 0.24 3.93
N ALA A 222 -6.73 0.48 4.57
CA ALA A 222 -7.25 -0.41 5.61
C ALA A 222 -7.76 -1.74 5.01
N GLU A 223 -7.77 -2.81 5.80
CA GLU A 223 -8.28 -4.14 5.36
C GLU A 223 -9.68 -4.05 4.75
N GLN A 224 -10.58 -3.25 5.34
CA GLN A 224 -11.95 -3.07 4.84
C GLN A 224 -12.02 -2.44 3.45
N MET A 225 -11.07 -1.57 3.08
CA MET A 225 -11.00 -1.00 1.73
C MET A 225 -10.57 -2.06 0.72
N LEU A 226 -9.60 -2.91 1.10
CA LEU A 226 -9.18 -4.07 0.30
C LEU A 226 -10.32 -5.10 0.20
N ALA A 227 -11.01 -5.40 1.30
CA ALA A 227 -12.15 -6.32 1.30
C ALA A 227 -13.30 -5.83 0.43
N ALA A 228 -13.52 -4.52 0.36
CA ALA A 228 -14.53 -3.88 -0.48
C ALA A 228 -14.12 -3.71 -1.95
N GLY A 229 -12.85 -3.95 -2.31
CA GLY A 229 -12.40 -3.83 -3.69
C GLY A 229 -12.19 -2.39 -4.17
N LEU A 230 -11.90 -1.48 -3.24
CA LEU A 230 -11.82 -0.03 -3.51
C LEU A 230 -10.41 0.45 -3.87
N VAL A 231 -9.42 -0.41 -3.67
CA VAL A 231 -8.01 -0.10 -3.88
C VAL A 231 -7.54 -0.88 -5.09
N TYR A 232 -6.92 -0.16 -6.01
CA TYR A 232 -6.43 -0.73 -7.25
C TYR A 232 -5.17 -1.57 -7.01
N ASP A 233 -5.06 -2.71 -7.71
CA ASP A 233 -3.90 -3.60 -7.66
C ASP A 233 -2.73 -3.02 -8.49
N LEU A 234 -1.65 -2.62 -7.80
CA LEU A 234 -0.48 -1.97 -8.39
C LEU A 234 0.56 -2.96 -8.91
N THR A 235 0.35 -4.27 -8.74
CA THR A 235 1.35 -5.31 -9.01
C THR A 235 1.90 -5.21 -10.43
N TYR A 236 1.02 -5.04 -11.42
CA TYR A 236 1.45 -4.94 -12.81
C TYR A 236 2.22 -3.66 -13.11
N PHE A 237 1.80 -2.52 -12.55
CA PHE A 237 2.54 -1.27 -12.72
C PHE A 237 3.92 -1.35 -12.08
N ALA A 238 4.01 -1.86 -10.85
CA ALA A 238 5.28 -2.05 -10.16
C ALA A 238 6.24 -2.99 -10.91
N ASN A 239 5.72 -4.04 -11.57
CA ASN A 239 6.53 -5.01 -12.30
C ASN A 239 6.92 -4.57 -13.71
N THR A 240 6.18 -3.64 -14.33
CA THR A 240 6.39 -3.23 -15.73
C THR A 240 7.04 -1.86 -15.87
N ASP A 241 6.94 -0.99 -14.85
CA ASP A 241 7.60 0.31 -14.83
C ASP A 241 9.09 0.17 -14.48
N ALA A 242 9.95 0.25 -15.49
CA ALA A 242 11.40 0.17 -15.31
C ALA A 242 12.01 1.31 -14.46
N GLN A 243 11.28 2.43 -14.29
CA GLN A 243 11.71 3.54 -13.42
C GLN A 243 11.33 3.29 -11.95
N PHE A 244 10.36 2.42 -11.68
CA PHE A 244 9.93 2.07 -10.34
C PHE A 244 10.78 0.93 -9.76
N LYS A 245 12.00 1.27 -9.34
CA LYS A 245 13.00 0.28 -8.90
C LYS A 245 12.71 -0.19 -7.46
N GLN A 246 12.35 -1.47 -7.30
CA GLN A 246 12.26 -2.12 -5.98
C GLN A 246 13.55 -1.94 -5.16
N GLY A 247 14.73 -2.02 -5.78
CA GLY A 247 16.01 -1.87 -5.10
C GLY A 247 16.29 -0.46 -4.53
N ASP A 248 15.44 0.52 -4.83
CA ASP A 248 15.48 1.85 -4.23
C ASP A 248 14.38 2.04 -3.18
N PHE A 249 13.99 0.95 -2.50
CA PHE A 249 13.18 0.96 -1.30
C PHE A 249 13.90 0.19 -0.20
N TYR A 250 13.73 0.63 1.05
CA TYR A 250 14.07 -0.24 2.18
C TYR A 250 13.21 -1.50 2.13
N GLU A 251 13.80 -2.64 2.47
CA GLU A 251 13.15 -3.94 2.32
C GLU A 251 11.81 -4.00 3.07
N GLN A 252 11.77 -3.54 4.32
CA GLN A 252 10.58 -3.55 5.18
C GLN A 252 9.46 -2.67 4.59
N MET A 253 9.82 -1.49 4.06
CA MET A 253 8.89 -0.54 3.45
C MET A 253 8.27 -1.12 2.18
N TRP A 254 9.11 -1.72 1.33
CA TRP A 254 8.63 -2.42 0.14
C TRP A 254 7.66 -3.51 0.52
N GLN A 255 7.97 -4.28 1.56
CA GLN A 255 7.19 -5.46 1.96
C GLN A 255 5.83 -5.13 2.55
N GLY A 256 5.72 -4.06 3.34
CA GLY A 256 4.42 -3.63 3.86
C GLY A 256 3.43 -3.18 2.78
N ALA A 257 3.92 -2.87 1.58
CA ALA A 257 3.06 -2.57 0.43
C ALA A 257 2.32 -3.80 -0.13
N TRP A 258 2.73 -5.02 0.26
CA TRP A 258 2.27 -6.26 -0.35
C TRP A 258 1.40 -7.11 0.58
N TRP A 259 0.27 -7.57 0.06
CA TRP A 259 -0.58 -8.52 0.75
C TRP A 259 -1.20 -9.51 -0.24
N GLN A 260 -1.21 -10.80 0.13
CA GLN A 260 -1.64 -11.92 -0.73
C GLN A 260 -0.99 -11.93 -2.14
N GLY A 261 0.30 -11.56 -2.21
CA GLY A 261 1.07 -11.55 -3.46
C GLY A 261 0.76 -10.40 -4.40
N ARG A 262 0.09 -9.35 -3.92
CA ARG A 262 -0.24 -8.13 -4.68
C ARG A 262 0.25 -6.88 -3.97
N MET A 263 0.62 -5.86 -4.73
CA MET A 263 0.98 -4.55 -4.22
C MET A 263 -0.25 -3.63 -4.20
N TRP A 264 -0.52 -2.98 -3.07
CA TRP A 264 -1.77 -2.23 -2.85
C TRP A 264 -1.61 -0.71 -2.77
N PHE A 265 -0.42 -0.23 -2.45
CA PHE A 265 -0.13 1.19 -2.33
C PHE A 265 1.34 1.44 -2.63
N VAL A 266 1.72 2.69 -2.93
CA VAL A 266 3.12 3.10 -3.09
C VAL A 266 3.63 3.61 -1.74
N PRO A 267 4.61 2.94 -1.10
CA PRO A 267 5.21 3.41 0.15
C PRO A 267 5.91 4.76 -0.06
N GLN A 268 5.74 5.65 0.90
CA GLN A 268 6.35 6.97 0.91
C GLN A 268 7.20 7.16 2.15
N PHE A 269 6.67 6.79 3.31
CA PHE A 269 7.38 6.93 4.58
C PHE A 269 7.14 5.72 5.48
N GLY A 270 7.99 5.57 6.49
CA GLY A 270 7.72 4.73 7.63
C GLY A 270 7.81 5.51 8.91
N ASP A 271 6.88 5.22 9.81
CA ASP A 271 6.82 5.75 11.16
C ASP A 271 7.23 4.65 12.14
N LEU A 272 8.24 4.95 12.95
CA LEU A 272 8.88 3.98 13.82
C LEU A 272 8.53 4.32 15.26
N SER A 273 7.87 3.41 15.95
CA SER A 273 7.57 3.60 17.36
C SER A 273 8.83 3.34 18.19
N LEU A 274 9.09 4.19 19.18
CA LEU A 274 10.23 4.07 20.09
C LEU A 274 9.76 4.10 21.55
N ILE A 275 10.62 3.62 22.44
CA ILE A 275 10.40 3.74 23.88
C ILE A 275 11.21 4.92 24.39
N TYR A 276 10.54 5.83 25.05
CA TYR A 276 11.13 6.95 25.74
C TYR A 276 11.15 6.68 27.24
N TYR A 277 12.08 7.34 27.93
CA TYR A 277 12.21 7.24 29.38
C TYR A 277 12.54 8.56 30.03
N ASP A 278 12.23 8.69 31.33
CA ASP A 278 12.64 9.81 32.17
C ASP A 278 14.04 9.55 32.76
N PRO A 279 15.10 10.27 32.31
CA PRO A 279 16.44 10.07 32.84
C PRO A 279 16.58 10.45 34.32
N GLN A 280 15.77 11.41 34.81
CA GLN A 280 15.80 11.82 36.21
C GLN A 280 15.27 10.70 37.10
N ALA A 281 14.23 9.99 36.66
CA ALA A 281 13.69 8.85 37.40
C ALA A 281 14.75 7.74 37.57
N TYR A 282 15.53 7.43 36.52
CA TYR A 282 16.65 6.49 36.62
C TYR A 282 17.72 6.95 37.62
N GLN A 283 18.08 8.23 37.58
CA GLN A 283 19.04 8.82 38.51
C GLN A 283 18.55 8.77 39.97
N ASP A 284 17.29 9.13 40.20
CA ASP A 284 16.66 9.14 41.53
C ASP A 284 16.54 7.73 42.13
N ALA A 285 16.30 6.72 41.29
CA ALA A 285 16.29 5.31 41.68
C ALA A 285 17.70 4.70 41.83
N GLY A 286 18.76 5.42 41.43
CA GLY A 286 20.13 4.91 41.41
C GLY A 286 20.35 3.78 40.38
N LEU A 287 19.51 3.72 39.35
CA LEU A 287 19.63 2.75 38.26
C LEU A 287 20.55 3.30 37.15
N PRO A 288 21.33 2.44 36.48
CA PRO A 288 21.97 2.84 35.24
C PRO A 288 20.90 3.11 34.17
N GLU A 289 21.14 4.08 33.28
CA GLU A 289 20.26 4.28 32.14
C GLU A 289 20.24 3.03 31.23
N PRO A 290 19.10 2.70 30.59
CA PRO A 290 19.00 1.48 29.79
C PRO A 290 19.91 1.53 28.57
N SER A 291 20.39 0.35 28.16
CA SER A 291 21.15 0.22 26.94
C SER A 291 20.23 0.09 25.71
N LEU A 292 20.75 0.40 24.52
CA LEU A 292 20.04 0.17 23.26
C LEU A 292 19.78 -1.32 22.95
N ARG A 293 20.32 -2.24 23.75
CA ARG A 293 20.16 -3.70 23.62
C ARG A 293 19.56 -4.33 24.87
N TRP A 294 18.74 -3.56 25.57
CA TRP A 294 18.00 -4.03 26.74
C TRP A 294 16.95 -5.10 26.38
N THR A 295 16.54 -5.85 27.39
CA THR A 295 15.62 -6.98 27.30
C THR A 295 14.24 -6.63 27.84
N TRP A 296 13.22 -7.41 27.47
CA TRP A 296 11.88 -7.28 28.04
C TRP A 296 11.88 -7.41 29.56
N GLN A 297 12.70 -8.32 30.10
CA GLN A 297 12.82 -8.51 31.54
C GLN A 297 13.42 -7.27 32.23
N GLU A 298 14.48 -6.68 31.67
CA GLU A 298 15.07 -5.44 32.18
C GLU A 298 14.04 -4.30 32.16
N MET A 299 13.32 -4.11 31.05
CA MET A 299 12.27 -3.10 30.95
C MET A 299 11.19 -3.27 32.03
N GLN A 300 10.70 -4.49 32.27
CA GLN A 300 9.71 -4.75 33.32
C GLN A 300 10.25 -4.48 34.72
N GLN A 301 11.50 -4.88 34.98
CA GLN A 301 12.15 -4.65 36.28
C GLN A 301 12.37 -3.17 36.54
N ASP A 302 12.87 -2.43 35.55
CA ASP A 302 13.07 -1.00 35.65
C ASP A 302 11.73 -0.28 35.86
N ALA A 303 10.70 -0.60 35.07
CA ALA A 303 9.37 -0.01 35.23
C ALA A 303 8.80 -0.23 36.64
N ALA A 304 8.98 -1.42 37.21
CA ALA A 304 8.52 -1.75 38.56
C ALA A 304 9.30 -1.01 39.65
N VAL A 305 10.62 -0.84 39.50
CA VAL A 305 11.46 -0.08 40.45
C VAL A 305 11.13 1.41 40.37
N LEU A 306 11.05 1.97 39.17
CA LEU A 306 10.79 3.39 38.95
C LEU A 306 9.42 3.81 39.48
N LEU A 307 8.42 2.93 39.42
CA LEU A 307 7.09 3.16 40.00
C LEU A 307 7.10 3.34 41.53
N THR A 308 8.18 2.97 42.21
CA THR A 308 8.31 3.21 43.67
C THR A 308 8.64 4.67 44.01
N LEU A 309 9.04 5.47 43.01
CA LEU A 309 9.34 6.88 43.19
C LEU A 309 8.06 7.69 43.40
N PRO A 310 8.04 8.65 44.34
CA PRO A 310 6.83 9.37 44.72
C PRO A 310 6.27 10.29 43.63
N HIS A 311 7.04 10.57 42.58
CA HIS A 311 6.65 11.41 41.45
C HIS A 311 6.29 10.59 40.19
N ILE A 312 6.30 9.26 40.27
CA ILE A 312 5.93 8.37 39.17
C ILE A 312 4.61 7.69 39.52
N ASP A 313 3.59 7.95 38.69
CA ASP A 313 2.28 7.33 38.81
C ASP A 313 2.19 6.02 38.01
N TRP A 314 2.95 5.92 36.92
CA TRP A 314 2.92 4.78 35.98
C TRP A 314 4.32 4.39 35.50
N GLY A 315 4.62 3.10 35.52
CA GLY A 315 5.92 2.58 35.10
C GLY A 315 6.06 2.55 33.58
N ILE A 316 4.99 2.26 32.83
CA ILE A 316 5.01 2.34 31.37
C ILE A 316 3.65 2.71 30.78
N VAL A 317 3.65 3.46 29.67
CA VAL A 317 2.45 3.82 28.90
C VAL A 317 2.63 3.49 27.42
N ASP A 318 1.63 2.82 26.83
CA ASP A 318 1.55 2.50 25.40
C ASP A 318 0.16 2.91 24.89
N ILE A 319 0.11 3.66 23.79
CA ILE A 319 -1.13 4.23 23.24
C ILE A 319 -1.80 3.24 22.29
N ASP A 320 -1.04 2.69 21.34
CA ASP A 320 -1.55 2.02 20.14
C ASP A 320 -1.34 0.50 20.12
N ARG A 321 -0.92 -0.08 21.25
CA ARG A 321 -0.65 -1.53 21.46
C ARG A 321 0.62 -2.01 20.78
N ASP A 322 1.53 -1.09 20.50
CA ASP A 322 2.82 -1.38 19.89
C ASP A 322 3.67 -2.29 20.78
N LEU A 323 3.58 -2.14 22.10
CA LEU A 323 4.24 -3.01 23.07
C LEU A 323 3.66 -4.42 23.05
N LEU A 324 2.33 -4.58 22.91
CA LEU A 324 1.66 -5.87 22.76
C LEU A 324 2.10 -6.59 21.49
N PHE A 325 2.06 -5.91 20.35
CA PHE A 325 2.45 -6.52 19.09
C PHE A 325 3.93 -6.82 19.04
N SER A 326 4.78 -5.89 19.49
CA SER A 326 6.22 -6.09 19.60
C SER A 326 6.54 -7.33 20.43
N TYR A 327 5.95 -7.48 21.62
CA TYR A 327 6.16 -8.67 22.47
C TYR A 327 5.67 -9.95 21.79
N ALA A 328 4.47 -9.94 21.19
CA ALA A 328 3.91 -11.11 20.52
C ALA A 328 4.77 -11.59 19.36
N TYR A 329 5.24 -10.68 18.50
CA TYR A 329 6.12 -11.02 17.38
C TYR A 329 7.53 -11.41 17.82
N ASN A 330 7.97 -10.91 18.98
CA ASN A 330 9.26 -11.29 19.55
C ASN A 330 9.21 -12.62 20.32
N HIS A 331 8.02 -13.09 20.71
CA HIS A 331 7.87 -14.30 21.50
C HIS A 331 8.49 -15.53 20.81
N GLY A 332 9.44 -16.17 21.50
CA GLY A 332 10.19 -17.33 21.03
C GLY A 332 11.15 -17.08 19.86
N ASN A 333 11.41 -15.82 19.50
CA ASN A 333 12.37 -15.35 18.50
C ASN A 333 12.45 -16.22 17.23
N HIS A 334 11.28 -16.59 16.69
CA HIS A 334 11.18 -17.57 15.60
C HIS A 334 11.68 -17.08 14.23
N CYS A 335 12.28 -15.89 14.21
CA CYS A 335 12.81 -15.23 13.03
C CYS A 335 14.34 -15.32 12.93
N GLU A 336 14.99 -16.03 13.86
CA GLU A 336 16.45 -16.23 13.91
C GLU A 336 17.00 -16.81 12.59
N ASP A 337 16.29 -17.76 11.96
CA ASP A 337 16.70 -18.43 10.72
C ASP A 337 16.33 -17.66 9.43
N ALA A 338 15.65 -16.52 9.52
CA ALA A 338 15.22 -15.77 8.34
C ALA A 338 16.43 -15.09 7.65
N VAL A 339 16.68 -15.46 6.39
CA VAL A 339 17.76 -14.88 5.57
C VAL A 339 17.45 -13.43 5.13
N THR A 340 16.18 -13.03 5.24
CA THR A 340 15.66 -11.70 4.88
C THR A 340 15.07 -11.03 6.11
N VAL A 341 14.87 -9.71 6.11
CA VAL A 341 14.12 -9.04 7.19
C VAL A 341 12.65 -9.51 7.25
N ARG A 342 12.14 -10.22 6.23
CA ARG A 342 10.84 -10.92 6.31
C ARG A 342 10.82 -11.96 7.42
N CYS A 343 10.19 -11.58 8.53
CA CYS A 343 9.49 -12.51 9.39
C CYS A 343 7.98 -12.37 9.17
N ASN A 344 7.49 -12.75 7.98
CA ASN A 344 6.06 -12.71 7.64
C ASN A 344 5.31 -13.89 8.27
N ARG A 345 5.57 -14.17 9.54
CA ARG A 345 4.83 -15.18 10.31
C ARG A 345 3.52 -14.57 10.77
N ARG A 346 2.45 -15.34 10.60
CA ARG A 346 1.19 -15.06 11.28
C ARG A 346 1.36 -15.38 12.77
N LEU A 347 0.99 -14.46 13.65
CA LEU A 347 0.95 -14.72 15.09
C LEU A 347 0.15 -15.99 15.39
N SER A 348 0.76 -16.88 16.17
CA SER A 348 0.11 -18.10 16.67
C SER A 348 -0.75 -17.78 17.90
N VAL A 349 -1.56 -18.75 18.33
CA VAL A 349 -2.29 -18.62 19.60
C VAL A 349 -1.31 -18.50 20.77
N ASP A 350 -0.16 -19.16 20.71
CA ASP A 350 0.85 -19.12 21.78
C ASP A 350 1.50 -17.74 21.87
N ASP A 351 1.83 -17.11 20.73
CA ASP A 351 2.40 -15.76 20.68
C ASP A 351 1.46 -14.73 21.34
N VAL A 352 0.18 -14.80 20.96
CA VAL A 352 -0.85 -13.90 21.51
C VAL A 352 -1.09 -14.20 22.99
N THR A 353 -1.12 -15.48 23.37
CA THR A 353 -1.28 -15.88 24.78
C THR A 353 -0.14 -15.32 25.63
N ALA A 354 1.10 -15.47 25.19
CA ALA A 354 2.27 -14.96 25.88
C ALA A 354 2.23 -13.43 26.04
N ALA A 355 1.85 -12.71 24.98
CA ALA A 355 1.72 -11.26 25.04
C ALA A 355 0.61 -10.79 25.99
N LEU A 356 -0.53 -11.49 26.02
CA LEU A 356 -1.61 -11.19 26.96
C LEU A 356 -1.20 -11.51 28.42
N THR A 357 -0.47 -12.61 28.65
CA THR A 357 0.10 -12.91 29.98
C THR A 357 1.09 -11.85 30.42
N PHE A 358 1.97 -11.40 29.53
CA PHE A 358 2.88 -10.28 29.80
C PHE A 358 2.12 -9.02 30.24
N TYR A 359 1.02 -8.65 29.57
CA TYR A 359 0.19 -7.51 29.98
C TYR A 359 -0.51 -7.73 31.34
N GLN A 360 -0.91 -8.97 31.65
CA GLN A 360 -1.48 -9.30 32.97
C GLN A 360 -0.44 -9.14 34.08
N GLU A 361 0.82 -9.51 33.84
CA GLU A 361 1.92 -9.32 34.78
C GLU A 361 2.28 -7.84 34.97
N MET A 362 2.06 -7.02 33.94
CA MET A 362 2.23 -5.56 33.99
C MET A 362 1.06 -4.82 34.65
N GLN A 363 0.05 -5.53 35.17
CA GLN A 363 -1.07 -4.92 35.87
C GLN A 363 -0.58 -4.13 37.09
N GLY A 364 -1.01 -2.88 37.20
CA GLY A 364 -0.55 -1.95 38.24
C GLY A 364 0.74 -1.21 37.89
N ILE A 365 1.45 -1.63 36.84
CA ILE A 365 2.57 -0.86 36.25
C ILE A 365 2.05 0.06 35.14
N ILE A 366 1.10 -0.42 34.34
CA ILE A 366 0.42 0.36 33.29
C ILE A 366 -0.85 1.07 33.82
N PRO A 367 -1.26 2.20 33.22
CA PRO A 367 -2.52 2.85 33.56
C PRO A 367 -3.73 1.94 33.40
N ASP A 368 -4.54 1.80 34.47
CA ASP A 368 -5.87 1.20 34.34
C ASP A 368 -6.83 2.22 33.70
N THR A 369 -7.21 1.93 32.45
CA THR A 369 -8.14 2.76 31.67
C THR A 369 -9.41 1.99 31.30
N THR A 370 -9.66 0.85 31.95
CA THR A 370 -10.79 -0.04 31.64
C THR A 370 -12.15 0.61 31.90
N ASN A 371 -12.20 1.58 32.81
CA ASN A 371 -13.39 2.37 33.14
C ASN A 371 -13.65 3.57 32.22
N LEU A 372 -12.75 3.86 31.28
CA LEU A 372 -12.89 4.99 30.35
C LEU A 372 -13.51 4.55 29.02
N GLU A 373 -14.37 5.41 28.46
CA GLU A 373 -14.84 5.31 27.08
C GLU A 373 -13.69 5.49 26.07
N PRO A 374 -13.77 4.93 24.84
CA PRO A 374 -12.64 4.91 23.90
C PRO A 374 -11.95 6.25 23.66
N ILE A 375 -12.71 7.32 23.36
CA ILE A 375 -12.15 8.66 23.11
C ILE A 375 -11.49 9.24 24.37
N ALA A 376 -12.12 9.04 25.54
CA ALA A 376 -11.58 9.53 26.81
C ALA A 376 -10.31 8.76 27.21
N ARG A 377 -10.27 7.46 26.92
CA ARG A 377 -9.10 6.59 27.11
C ARG A 377 -7.93 7.08 26.26
N GLU A 378 -8.15 7.26 24.96
CA GLU A 378 -7.13 7.76 24.03
C GLU A 378 -6.62 9.14 24.46
N SER A 379 -7.52 10.08 24.74
CA SER A 379 -7.14 11.42 25.22
C SER A 379 -6.33 11.39 26.52
N ARG A 380 -6.67 10.49 27.45
CA ARG A 380 -5.92 10.29 28.69
C ARG A 380 -4.51 9.77 28.43
N LEU A 381 -4.36 8.75 27.59
CA LEU A 381 -3.05 8.18 27.25
C LEU A 381 -2.18 9.19 26.52
N LEU A 382 -2.72 9.91 25.53
CA LEU A 382 -2.03 11.00 24.82
C LEU A 382 -1.55 12.10 25.78
N THR A 383 -2.37 12.46 26.77
CA THR A 383 -1.98 13.47 27.76
C THR A 383 -0.78 13.02 28.59
N LEU A 384 -0.78 11.75 29.03
CA LEU A 384 0.30 11.19 29.86
C LEU A 384 1.65 11.17 29.14
N VAL A 385 1.64 10.85 27.84
CA VAL A 385 2.87 10.76 27.05
C VAL A 385 3.26 12.06 26.36
N SER A 386 2.44 13.11 26.46
CA SER A 386 2.73 14.42 25.87
C SER A 386 4.01 15.06 26.46
N PRO A 387 4.63 16.02 25.76
CA PRO A 387 5.77 16.79 26.28
C PRO A 387 5.53 17.47 27.63
N SER A 388 4.28 17.80 27.94
CA SER A 388 3.85 18.37 29.22
C SER A 388 3.33 17.34 30.24
N GLY A 389 3.29 16.05 29.87
CA GLY A 389 2.90 14.98 30.77
C GLY A 389 3.94 14.76 31.86
N GLU A 390 3.49 14.36 33.04
CA GLU A 390 4.32 14.01 34.20
C GLU A 390 3.89 12.64 34.74
N GLY A 391 4.69 12.05 35.63
CA GLY A 391 4.30 10.83 36.35
C GLY A 391 4.45 9.53 35.56
N VAL A 392 5.22 9.53 34.46
CA VAL A 392 5.42 8.34 33.63
C VAL A 392 6.91 8.06 33.46
N ALA A 393 7.34 6.86 33.86
CA ALA A 393 8.75 6.48 33.77
C ALA A 393 9.19 6.07 32.36
N LEU A 394 8.37 5.26 31.67
CA LEU A 394 8.60 4.79 30.29
C LEU A 394 7.35 5.06 29.43
N TRP A 395 7.52 5.40 28.16
CA TRP A 395 6.36 5.53 27.26
C TRP A 395 6.70 5.24 25.80
N VAL A 396 5.73 4.72 25.06
CA VAL A 396 5.83 4.57 23.60
C VAL A 396 5.46 5.88 22.94
N ASN A 397 6.28 6.33 21.98
CA ASN A 397 5.96 7.51 21.18
C ASN A 397 6.65 7.49 19.80
N GLU A 398 6.25 8.42 18.93
CA GLU A 398 6.80 8.62 17.59
C GLU A 398 8.10 9.47 17.63
N PRO A 399 8.96 9.42 16.59
CA PRO A 399 10.22 10.17 16.56
C PRO A 399 10.04 11.69 16.51
N ILE A 400 8.89 12.18 16.03
CA ILE A 400 8.56 13.61 15.99
C ILE A 400 8.56 14.23 17.40
N GLU A 401 8.14 13.46 18.40
CA GLU A 401 7.98 13.94 19.77
C GLU A 401 9.32 14.11 20.50
N TYR A 402 10.42 13.57 19.99
CA TYR A 402 11.73 13.66 20.65
C TYR A 402 12.18 15.11 20.89
N GLU A 403 12.05 15.97 19.89
CA GLU A 403 12.45 17.37 20.01
C GLU A 403 11.49 18.17 20.89
N HIS A 404 10.19 17.82 20.86
CA HIS A 404 9.19 18.44 21.72
C HIS A 404 9.40 18.09 23.19
N HIS A 405 9.70 16.81 23.47
CA HIS A 405 10.13 16.38 24.79
C HIS A 405 11.39 17.12 25.21
N PHE A 406 12.49 17.07 24.44
CA PHE A 406 13.76 17.70 24.84
C PHE A 406 13.65 19.18 25.26
N GLN A 407 12.68 19.92 24.71
CA GLN A 407 12.42 21.32 25.07
C GLN A 407 11.61 21.51 26.35
N GLN A 408 10.78 20.55 26.75
CA GLN A 408 9.80 20.68 27.84
C GLN A 408 10.06 19.72 29.01
N ARG A 409 10.57 18.51 28.74
CA ARG A 409 10.99 17.50 29.72
C ARG A 409 12.19 16.71 29.20
N SER A 410 13.23 16.53 30.02
CA SER A 410 14.36 15.68 29.63
C SER A 410 13.85 14.27 29.33
N ALA A 411 14.12 13.76 28.13
CA ALA A 411 13.69 12.44 27.72
C ALA A 411 14.85 11.71 27.04
N GLY A 412 15.12 10.49 27.51
CA GLY A 412 15.92 9.53 26.78
C GLY A 412 15.05 8.74 25.79
N VAL A 413 15.69 8.09 24.82
CA VAL A 413 15.01 7.33 23.77
C VAL A 413 15.74 6.03 23.47
N LEU A 414 14.98 4.97 23.26
CA LEU A 414 15.42 3.58 23.13
C LEU A 414 14.61 2.88 22.03
N PRO A 415 15.20 1.88 21.35
CA PRO A 415 14.41 0.94 20.57
C PRO A 415 13.56 0.06 21.49
N PHE A 416 12.60 -0.67 20.92
CA PHE A 416 11.92 -1.73 21.65
C PHE A 416 12.90 -2.84 22.08
N PRO A 417 12.63 -3.57 23.18
CA PRO A 417 13.59 -4.51 23.73
C PRO A 417 14.02 -5.61 22.75
N GLY A 418 15.30 -5.95 22.80
CA GLY A 418 15.98 -6.92 21.96
C GLY A 418 17.47 -7.02 22.34
N SER A 419 17.89 -8.20 22.81
CA SER A 419 19.27 -8.41 23.31
C SER A 419 20.33 -8.43 22.20
N ASP A 420 19.94 -8.73 20.97
CA ASP A 420 20.79 -8.63 19.79
C ASP A 420 20.11 -7.82 18.67
N ARG A 421 20.92 -7.41 17.70
CA ARG A 421 20.57 -6.54 16.57
C ARG A 421 19.36 -7.04 15.77
N PHE A 422 19.11 -8.35 15.77
CA PHE A 422 18.01 -8.98 15.03
C PHE A 422 16.94 -9.60 15.92
N ASP A 423 17.13 -9.53 17.24
CA ASP A 423 16.25 -10.12 18.25
C ASP A 423 15.27 -9.09 18.82
N GLY A 424 15.34 -7.83 18.41
CA GLY A 424 14.36 -6.80 18.74
C GLY A 424 13.29 -6.69 17.65
N VAL A 425 12.02 -6.60 18.04
CA VAL A 425 10.92 -6.29 17.12
C VAL A 425 10.42 -4.89 17.42
N THR A 426 10.81 -3.90 16.59
CA THR A 426 10.28 -2.55 16.72
C THR A 426 9.14 -2.34 15.71
N PRO A 427 7.95 -1.89 16.14
CA PRO A 427 6.85 -1.55 15.24
C PRO A 427 7.25 -0.47 14.22
N LEU A 428 6.91 -0.72 12.96
CA LEU A 428 7.13 0.18 11.85
C LEU A 428 5.83 0.29 11.03
N TRP A 429 5.16 1.42 11.13
CA TRP A 429 3.97 1.74 10.36
C TRP A 429 4.38 2.32 9.02
N ILE A 430 3.78 1.84 7.92
CA ILE A 430 4.17 2.26 6.57
C ILE A 430 3.08 3.15 6.01
N GLU A 431 3.46 4.38 5.68
CA GLU A 431 2.62 5.37 5.05
C GLU A 431 2.83 5.38 3.54
N GLY A 432 1.76 5.65 2.80
CA GLY A 432 1.86 5.80 1.37
C GLY A 432 0.58 6.28 0.72
N SER A 433 0.47 5.98 -0.57
CA SER A 433 -0.65 6.43 -1.39
C SER A 433 -1.26 5.30 -2.21
N VAL A 434 -2.58 5.35 -2.36
CA VAL A 434 -3.39 4.38 -3.09
C VAL A 434 -3.94 4.97 -4.39
N ILE A 435 -4.23 4.09 -5.35
CA ILE A 435 -5.07 4.39 -6.51
C ILE A 435 -6.46 3.83 -6.20
N SER A 436 -7.50 4.62 -6.44
CA SER A 436 -8.89 4.17 -6.31
C SER A 436 -9.21 3.16 -7.40
N ALA A 437 -9.90 2.06 -7.06
CA ALA A 437 -10.43 1.13 -8.04
C ALA A 437 -11.55 1.73 -8.90
N ALA A 438 -12.13 2.87 -8.50
CA ALA A 438 -13.14 3.61 -9.24
C ALA A 438 -12.55 4.55 -10.30
N THR A 439 -11.23 4.80 -10.29
CA THR A 439 -10.61 5.68 -11.28
C THR A 439 -10.69 5.07 -12.67
N THR A 440 -10.86 5.95 -13.65
CA THR A 440 -10.85 5.60 -15.07
C THR A 440 -9.48 5.82 -15.70
N GLN A 441 -8.52 6.36 -14.94
CA GLN A 441 -7.21 6.79 -15.42
C GLN A 441 -6.05 6.26 -14.54
N PRO A 442 -6.02 4.96 -14.18
CA PRO A 442 -5.10 4.43 -13.16
C PRO A 442 -3.62 4.65 -13.51
N ARG A 443 -3.27 4.66 -14.80
CA ARG A 443 -1.91 4.96 -15.27
C ARG A 443 -1.49 6.40 -14.94
N VAL A 444 -2.41 7.37 -15.06
CA VAL A 444 -2.12 8.78 -14.75
C VAL A 444 -1.90 8.96 -13.25
N VAL A 445 -2.73 8.29 -12.44
CA VAL A 445 -2.55 8.29 -10.97
C VAL A 445 -1.25 7.59 -10.59
N TRP A 446 -0.87 6.49 -11.25
CA TRP A 446 0.42 5.82 -11.04
C TRP A 446 1.62 6.74 -11.28
N GLU A 447 1.63 7.50 -12.39
CA GLU A 447 2.70 8.47 -12.67
C GLU A 447 2.81 9.51 -11.56
N TRP A 448 1.66 9.99 -11.07
CA TRP A 448 1.60 10.88 -9.91
C TRP A 448 2.17 10.22 -8.65
N LEU A 449 1.72 9.01 -8.28
CA LEU A 449 2.20 8.32 -7.08
C LEU A 449 3.70 8.03 -7.13
N LYS A 450 4.20 7.61 -8.30
CA LYS A 450 5.63 7.43 -8.56
C LYS A 450 6.38 8.73 -8.30
N PHE A 451 5.91 9.85 -8.84
CA PHE A 451 6.53 11.16 -8.63
C PHE A 451 6.54 11.56 -7.15
N VAL A 452 5.41 11.43 -6.45
CA VAL A 452 5.31 11.77 -5.01
C VAL A 452 6.24 10.89 -4.17
N SER A 453 6.44 9.61 -4.55
CA SER A 453 7.36 8.71 -3.82
C SER A 453 8.83 9.15 -3.85
N PHE A 454 9.21 10.10 -4.71
CA PHE A 454 10.54 10.72 -4.72
C PHE A 454 10.63 12.02 -3.90
N GLN A 455 9.52 12.45 -3.30
CA GLN A 455 9.45 13.68 -2.52
C GLN A 455 9.62 13.39 -1.03
N TYR A 456 10.15 14.37 -0.29
CA TYR A 456 10.19 14.34 1.16
C TYR A 456 9.56 15.60 1.76
N PRO A 457 8.21 15.73 1.69
CA PRO A 457 7.46 16.89 2.16
C PRO A 457 7.41 17.02 3.69
N VAL A 458 7.70 15.95 4.41
CA VAL A 458 7.44 15.81 5.85
C VAL A 458 8.71 15.88 6.70
N ARG A 459 9.63 16.79 6.37
CA ARG A 459 10.93 16.91 7.06
C ARG A 459 10.81 17.08 8.58
N THR A 460 9.76 17.75 9.04
CA THR A 460 9.53 18.05 10.45
C THR A 460 8.90 16.91 11.23
N THR A 461 8.30 15.91 10.57
CA THR A 461 7.63 14.80 11.26
C THR A 461 8.56 13.62 11.52
N ARG A 462 9.83 13.72 11.12
CA ARG A 462 10.86 12.69 11.33
C ARG A 462 10.50 11.30 10.80
N LEU A 463 9.51 11.20 9.90
CA LEU A 463 9.18 9.96 9.20
C LEU A 463 10.34 9.53 8.29
N ILE A 464 10.67 8.24 8.30
CA ILE A 464 11.76 7.66 7.51
C ILE A 464 11.32 7.63 6.04
N PRO A 465 12.04 8.26 5.09
CA PRO A 465 11.71 8.13 3.66
C PRO A 465 11.78 6.67 3.23
N ALA A 466 10.77 6.15 2.53
CA ALA A 466 10.72 4.76 2.11
C ALA A 466 11.86 4.39 1.14
N ARG A 467 12.40 5.38 0.43
CA ARG A 467 13.51 5.25 -0.52
C ARG A 467 14.85 5.66 0.09
N PRO A 468 15.89 4.81 0.05
CA PRO A 468 17.24 5.18 0.44
C PRO A 468 17.79 6.39 -0.34
N SER A 469 17.49 6.51 -1.64
CA SER A 469 17.89 7.66 -2.46
C SER A 469 17.34 8.98 -1.93
N VAL A 470 16.06 9.00 -1.53
CA VAL A 470 15.38 10.17 -0.95
C VAL A 470 15.94 10.47 0.43
N ALA A 471 16.12 9.46 1.29
CA ALA A 471 16.74 9.65 2.61
C ALA A 471 18.15 10.25 2.51
N LYS A 472 18.95 9.78 1.54
CA LYS A 472 20.29 10.34 1.27
C LYS A 472 20.22 11.77 0.77
N ALA A 473 19.36 12.08 -0.20
CA ALA A 473 19.20 13.42 -0.76
C ALA A 473 18.70 14.42 0.30
N ALA A 474 17.83 13.99 1.20
CA ALA A 474 17.34 14.78 2.32
C ALA A 474 18.34 14.89 3.49
N GLN A 475 19.43 14.11 3.47
CA GLN A 475 20.35 13.90 4.59
C GLN A 475 19.64 13.44 5.88
N TYR A 476 18.53 12.70 5.73
CA TYR A 476 17.61 12.37 6.82
C TYR A 476 18.30 11.88 8.09
N TRP A 477 19.14 10.85 7.99
CA TRP A 477 19.80 10.29 9.17
C TRP A 477 20.87 11.21 9.79
N TYR A 478 21.40 12.17 9.04
CA TYR A 478 22.41 13.11 9.54
C TYR A 478 21.79 14.31 10.25
N THR A 479 20.48 14.53 10.11
CA THR A 479 19.76 15.65 10.73
C THR A 479 19.05 15.24 12.02
N LEU A 480 19.13 13.96 12.42
CA LEU A 480 18.58 13.47 13.68
C LEU A 480 19.51 13.80 14.85
N PRO A 481 18.97 14.18 16.03
CA PRO A 481 19.74 14.21 17.27
C PRO A 481 20.40 12.85 17.53
N LYS A 482 21.65 12.85 18.04
CA LYS A 482 22.44 11.62 18.19
C LYS A 482 21.73 10.49 18.97
N PRO A 483 21.06 10.74 20.11
CA PRO A 483 20.36 9.67 20.82
C PRO A 483 19.21 9.07 20.00
N LEU A 484 18.48 9.91 19.27
CA LEU A 484 17.40 9.47 18.38
C LEU A 484 17.96 8.67 17.19
N ASP A 485 19.04 9.14 16.55
CA ASP A 485 19.72 8.42 15.47
C ASP A 485 20.17 7.03 15.93
N ASP A 486 20.77 6.93 17.12
CA ASP A 486 21.24 5.66 17.67
C ASP A 486 20.09 4.67 17.93
N ALA A 487 19.01 5.14 18.56
CA ALA A 487 17.82 4.32 18.82
C ALA A 487 17.17 3.85 17.51
N MET A 488 16.92 4.78 16.58
CA MET A 488 16.28 4.47 15.31
C MET A 488 17.13 3.54 14.44
N ARG A 489 18.45 3.72 14.37
CA ARG A 489 19.33 2.82 13.60
C ARG A 489 19.50 1.45 14.24
N THR A 490 19.32 1.35 15.56
CA THR A 490 19.31 0.06 16.26
C THR A 490 18.03 -0.70 15.95
N ALA A 491 16.87 -0.03 15.98
CA ALA A 491 15.58 -0.59 15.63
C ALA A 491 15.41 -0.87 14.12
N PHE A 492 15.95 -0.01 13.26
CA PHE A 492 15.80 -0.07 11.82
C PHE A 492 16.97 -0.81 11.16
N THR A 493 16.76 -2.08 10.84
CA THR A 493 17.79 -2.93 10.22
C THR A 493 17.98 -2.59 8.73
N PHE A 494 19.08 -1.92 8.38
CA PHE A 494 19.39 -1.57 6.98
C PHE A 494 19.73 -2.77 6.09
N ALA A 495 20.19 -3.87 6.68
CA ALA A 495 20.47 -5.16 6.06
C ALA A 495 20.61 -6.21 7.18
N ARG A 496 20.23 -7.47 6.91
CA ARG A 496 20.69 -8.62 7.67
C ARG A 496 22.09 -9.02 7.23
#